data_AF-A0A952HQ72-F1
#
_entry.id   AF-A0A952HQ72-F1
#
_cell.length_a   1.000
_cell.length_b   1.000
_cell.length_c   1.000
_cell.angle_alpha   90.00
_cell.angle_beta   90.00
_cell.angle_gamma   90.00
#
_symmetry.space_group_name_H-M   'P 1'
#
loop_
_entity.id
_entity.type
_entity.pdbx_description
1 polymer ?
#
loop_
_entity_poly.entity_id
_entity_poly.type
_entity_poly.pdbx_seq_one_letter_code
_entity_poly.pdbx_strand_id
1 'polypeptide(L)'
;MKKLAIAGLVSATIVGVASFSIAAQKINDKDLLNQARNYFQPLPKQIPAPSDNPTTKEKIELGKKLYYDPRLSLSGVISCNTCHNLATYGVDGVETSLGHKFQTGGKNAPTVLNAGFHIAQFWDGRAKNLEEQAKGPILNPVEMAMPNPEIVIARLKSIDAYVAEFKKAFPQDKDPVTYDNVAKAIAAFERTLVTPSRFDEFLKGNTKALTEKEKEGLKLFMEKGCASCHNGVAVGGGMFQKFGIVKPYPYQDPKDLGRYNVTKNEADKYVYKVPSLRNITRTYPYFHDGKVWDIREAVKIMGETQLGINLTEEEVDKIVAFLDSLTGKIPEDALKLPVLPPSSPKTPKPQI
;
A
#
# COMPACT_ATOMS: atom_id res chain seq x y z
N MET A 1 10.77 59.40 79.99
CA MET A 1 10.91 58.16 79.18
C MET A 1 9.55 57.76 78.64
N LYS A 2 9.19 58.17 77.41
CA LYS A 2 8.00 57.69 76.69
C LYS A 2 8.51 57.09 75.36
N LYS A 3 8.40 55.78 75.18
CA LYS A 3 8.76 55.08 73.95
C LYS A 3 7.59 55.18 72.97
N LEU A 4 7.80 55.84 71.83
CA LEU A 4 6.92 55.73 70.65
C LEU A 4 7.21 54.40 69.96
N ALA A 5 6.18 53.60 69.72
CA ALA A 5 6.23 52.45 68.82
C ALA A 5 5.74 52.89 67.43
N ILE A 6 6.62 52.79 66.43
CA ILE A 6 6.30 53.04 65.02
C ILE A 6 5.85 51.69 64.43
N ALA A 7 4.57 51.59 64.05
CA ALA A 7 4.05 50.47 63.28
C ALA A 7 4.32 50.70 61.79
N GLY A 8 5.22 49.92 61.20
CA GLY A 8 5.48 49.93 59.76
C GLY A 8 4.42 49.12 59.01
N LEU A 9 3.71 49.77 58.08
CA LEU A 9 2.88 49.10 57.08
C LEU A 9 3.77 48.43 56.03
N VAL A 10 3.75 47.11 55.97
CA VAL A 10 4.32 46.35 54.83
C VAL A 10 3.21 46.21 53.78
N SER A 11 3.34 46.96 52.69
CA SER A 11 2.46 46.81 51.52
C SER A 11 2.94 45.61 50.70
N ALA A 12 2.18 44.52 50.72
CA ALA A 12 2.43 43.35 49.89
C ALA A 12 1.83 43.59 48.49
N THR A 13 2.68 43.93 47.52
CA THR A 13 2.33 43.97 46.10
C THR A 13 2.12 42.55 45.59
N ILE A 14 0.85 42.15 45.41
CA ILE A 14 0.46 40.93 44.72
C ILE A 14 0.72 41.15 43.22
N VAL A 15 1.79 40.59 42.69
CA VAL A 15 2.02 40.47 41.24
C VAL A 15 1.16 39.31 40.76
N GLY A 16 -0.01 39.63 40.19
CA GLY A 16 -0.87 38.65 39.54
C GLY A 16 -0.20 38.12 38.28
N VAL A 17 0.25 36.86 38.31
CA VAL A 17 0.70 36.14 37.11
C VAL A 17 -0.56 35.79 36.32
N ALA A 18 -0.88 36.59 35.30
CA ALA A 18 -1.95 36.27 34.37
C ALA A 18 -1.52 35.06 33.54
N SER A 19 -2.07 33.89 33.86
CA SER A 19 -1.96 32.69 33.04
C SER A 19 -2.73 32.90 31.73
N PHE A 20 -2.03 33.28 30.67
CA PHE A 20 -2.60 33.26 29.31
C PHE A 20 -2.75 31.80 28.89
N SER A 21 -3.94 31.23 29.07
CA SER A 21 -4.33 29.99 28.40
C SER A 21 -4.39 30.28 26.90
N ILE A 22 -3.38 29.83 26.16
CA ILE A 22 -3.42 29.76 24.70
C ILE A 22 -4.48 28.70 24.37
N ALA A 23 -5.71 29.13 24.12
CA ALA A 23 -6.72 28.25 23.55
C ALA A 23 -6.20 27.77 22.19
N ALA A 24 -6.07 26.44 22.02
CA ALA A 24 -5.71 25.86 20.73
C ALA A 24 -6.69 26.37 19.67
N GLN A 25 -6.17 27.09 18.67
CA GLN A 25 -6.99 27.69 17.63
C GLN A 25 -7.64 26.56 16.82
N LYS A 26 -8.97 26.49 16.90
CA LYS A 26 -9.75 25.46 16.22
C LYS A 26 -9.43 25.46 14.72
N ILE A 27 -9.13 24.30 14.16
CA ILE A 27 -8.80 24.16 12.75
C ILE A 27 -10.00 24.65 11.92
N ASN A 28 -9.73 25.54 10.96
CA ASN A 28 -10.71 25.88 9.95
C ASN A 28 -10.76 24.76 8.90
N ASP A 29 -11.83 23.96 8.93
CA ASP A 29 -12.07 22.84 8.02
C ASP A 29 -11.87 23.17 6.55
N LYS A 30 -12.32 24.36 6.10
CA LYS A 30 -12.20 24.77 4.69
C LYS A 30 -10.76 25.05 4.32
N ASP A 31 -10.01 25.69 5.21
CA ASP A 31 -8.59 26.00 4.98
C ASP A 31 -7.77 24.71 4.96
N LEU A 32 -8.03 23.79 5.90
CA LEU A 32 -7.38 22.48 5.91
C LEU A 32 -7.69 21.67 4.64
N LEU A 33 -8.94 21.66 4.19
CA LEU A 33 -9.34 21.01 2.95
C LEU A 33 -8.60 21.59 1.73
N ASN A 34 -8.52 22.92 1.64
CA ASN A 34 -7.82 23.59 0.55
C ASN A 34 -6.32 23.28 0.57
N GLN A 35 -5.69 23.27 1.75
CA GLN A 35 -4.29 22.85 1.90
C GLN A 35 -4.09 21.39 1.50
N ALA A 36 -4.96 20.48 1.95
CA ALA A 36 -4.87 19.06 1.61
C ALA A 36 -4.95 18.82 0.10
N ARG A 37 -5.80 19.56 -0.62
CA ARG A 37 -5.93 19.46 -2.09
C ARG A 37 -4.69 19.90 -2.87
N ASN A 38 -3.75 20.61 -2.24
CA ASN A 38 -2.46 20.92 -2.87
C ASN A 38 -1.53 19.70 -2.94
N TYR A 39 -1.72 18.72 -2.05
CA TYR A 39 -0.90 17.50 -2.00
C TYR A 39 -1.67 16.27 -2.48
N PHE A 40 -2.97 16.20 -2.25
CA PHE A 40 -3.75 14.97 -2.38
C PHE A 40 -4.91 15.12 -3.34
N GLN A 41 -5.32 13.99 -3.90
CA GLN A 41 -6.47 13.88 -4.79
C GLN A 41 -7.35 12.73 -4.31
N PRO A 42 -8.68 12.87 -4.37
CA PRO A 42 -9.56 11.75 -4.04
C PRO A 42 -9.31 10.60 -5.01
N LEU A 43 -9.43 9.38 -4.50
CA LEU A 43 -9.25 8.16 -5.26
C LEU A 43 -10.25 8.11 -6.42
N PRO A 44 -9.80 8.02 -7.69
CA PRO A 44 -10.69 7.85 -8.82
C PRO A 44 -11.52 6.58 -8.69
N LYS A 45 -12.76 6.58 -9.19
CA LYS A 45 -13.64 5.40 -9.15
C LYS A 45 -13.07 4.20 -9.91
N GLN A 46 -12.21 4.43 -10.89
CA GLN A 46 -11.61 3.41 -11.74
C GLN A 46 -10.13 3.69 -11.93
N ILE A 47 -9.33 2.63 -11.90
CA ILE A 47 -7.93 2.71 -12.36
C ILE A 47 -7.94 2.81 -13.89
N PRO A 48 -7.20 3.75 -14.49
CA PRO A 48 -7.06 3.83 -15.94
C PRO A 48 -6.55 2.51 -16.54
N ALA A 49 -7.24 2.04 -17.58
CA ALA A 49 -6.82 0.87 -18.34
C ALA A 49 -5.96 1.30 -19.54
N PRO A 50 -4.86 0.60 -19.84
CA PRO A 50 -4.07 0.87 -21.03
C PRO A 50 -4.86 0.45 -22.28
N SER A 51 -4.58 1.10 -23.41
CA SER A 51 -5.32 0.89 -24.66
C SER A 51 -5.23 -0.55 -25.19
N ASP A 52 -4.13 -1.24 -24.93
CA ASP A 52 -3.87 -2.62 -25.32
C ASP A 52 -4.37 -3.67 -24.30
N ASN A 53 -4.90 -3.22 -23.15
CA ASN A 53 -5.59 -4.05 -22.18
C ASN A 53 -6.76 -3.32 -21.50
N PRO A 54 -7.84 -3.01 -22.24
CA PRO A 54 -9.04 -2.42 -21.65
C PRO A 54 -9.65 -3.36 -20.61
N THR A 55 -10.12 -2.80 -19.50
CA THR A 55 -10.83 -3.54 -18.44
C THR A 55 -12.24 -3.88 -18.89
N THR A 56 -12.47 -5.13 -19.27
CA THR A 56 -13.80 -5.66 -19.62
C THR A 56 -14.30 -6.61 -18.53
N LYS A 57 -15.63 -6.82 -18.47
CA LYS A 57 -16.24 -7.74 -17.51
C LYS A 57 -15.65 -9.15 -17.63
N GLU A 58 -15.47 -9.62 -18.86
CA GLU A 58 -14.91 -10.94 -19.17
C GLU A 58 -13.47 -11.09 -18.65
N LYS A 59 -12.63 -10.07 -18.80
CA LYS A 59 -11.26 -10.08 -18.29
C LYS A 59 -11.22 -10.00 -16.77
N ILE A 60 -12.12 -9.23 -16.15
CA ILE A 60 -12.25 -9.18 -14.69
C ILE A 60 -12.63 -10.55 -14.13
N GLU A 61 -13.63 -11.21 -14.70
CA GLU A 61 -14.11 -12.52 -14.24
C GLU A 61 -13.03 -13.60 -14.39
N LEU A 62 -12.34 -13.63 -15.54
CA LEU A 62 -11.21 -14.53 -15.78
C LEU A 62 -10.02 -14.21 -14.85
N GLY A 63 -9.66 -12.94 -14.74
CA GLY A 63 -8.57 -12.46 -13.90
C GLY A 63 -8.78 -12.82 -12.43
N LYS A 64 -10.02 -12.68 -11.95
CA LYS A 64 -10.39 -13.08 -10.59
C LYS A 64 -10.21 -14.57 -10.38
N LYS A 65 -10.65 -15.43 -11.31
CA LYS A 65 -10.39 -16.88 -11.21
C LYS A 65 -8.89 -17.17 -11.13
N LEU A 66 -8.10 -16.58 -12.03
CA LEU A 66 -6.65 -16.75 -12.06
C LEU A 66 -5.96 -16.27 -10.77
N TYR A 67 -6.39 -15.15 -10.21
CA TYR A 67 -5.88 -14.61 -8.94
C TYR A 67 -6.02 -15.60 -7.77
N TYR A 68 -7.12 -16.37 -7.76
CA TYR A 68 -7.42 -17.37 -6.75
C TYR A 68 -6.99 -18.80 -7.14
N ASP A 69 -6.48 -19.03 -8.36
CA ASP A 69 -6.21 -20.39 -8.84
C ASP A 69 -4.82 -20.87 -8.40
N PRO A 70 -4.72 -21.80 -7.45
CA PRO A 70 -3.43 -22.27 -6.98
C PRO A 70 -2.71 -23.13 -8.02
N ARG A 71 -3.41 -23.54 -9.08
CA ARG A 71 -2.82 -24.29 -10.20
C ARG A 71 -1.95 -23.40 -11.09
N LEU A 72 -1.85 -22.10 -10.83
CA LEU A 72 -0.79 -21.28 -11.42
C LEU A 72 0.58 -21.52 -10.76
N SER A 73 0.66 -22.15 -9.57
CA SER A 73 1.93 -22.54 -8.96
C SER A 73 2.36 -23.96 -9.34
N LEU A 74 3.66 -24.24 -9.24
CA LEU A 74 4.20 -25.58 -9.49
C LEU A 74 3.57 -26.63 -8.56
N SER A 75 3.44 -26.27 -7.29
CA SER A 75 2.89 -27.11 -6.22
C SER A 75 1.37 -27.21 -6.21
N GLY A 76 0.63 -26.42 -7.00
CA GLY A 76 -0.82 -26.46 -7.02
C GLY A 76 -1.49 -25.97 -5.74
N VAL A 77 -0.75 -25.30 -4.83
CA VAL A 77 -1.26 -24.84 -3.52
C VAL A 77 -1.06 -23.33 -3.26
N ILE A 78 -0.38 -22.60 -4.16
CA ILE A 78 -0.11 -21.17 -3.99
C ILE A 78 -0.80 -20.38 -5.09
N SER A 79 -1.56 -19.35 -4.70
CA SER A 79 -2.21 -18.39 -5.61
C SER A 79 -1.77 -16.97 -5.26
N CYS A 80 -2.18 -15.96 -6.04
CA CYS A 80 -1.95 -14.57 -5.68
C CYS A 80 -2.55 -14.24 -4.31
N ASN A 81 -3.75 -14.77 -4.02
CA ASN A 81 -4.43 -14.57 -2.72
C ASN A 81 -3.71 -15.26 -1.54
N THR A 82 -2.72 -16.13 -1.76
CA THR A 82 -1.94 -16.72 -0.67
C THR A 82 -1.10 -15.65 0.04
N CYS A 83 -0.42 -14.79 -0.73
CA CYS A 83 0.41 -13.71 -0.18
C CYS A 83 -0.33 -12.36 -0.12
N HIS A 84 -1.31 -12.17 -1.01
CA HIS A 84 -2.10 -10.95 -1.13
C HIS A 84 -3.55 -11.17 -0.71
N ASN A 85 -3.79 -11.76 0.45
CA ASN A 85 -5.12 -12.21 0.85
C ASN A 85 -6.14 -11.05 0.94
N LEU A 86 -7.16 -11.06 0.08
CA LEU A 86 -8.16 -9.98 0.03
C LEU A 86 -9.05 -9.92 1.27
N ALA A 87 -9.14 -11.00 2.07
CA ALA A 87 -9.84 -10.96 3.35
C ALA A 87 -9.07 -10.17 4.43
N THR A 88 -7.77 -9.97 4.24
CA THR A 88 -6.86 -9.26 5.14
C THR A 88 -6.22 -8.07 4.43
N TYR A 89 -7.03 -7.31 3.69
CA TYR A 89 -6.62 -6.07 3.01
C TYR A 89 -5.51 -6.26 1.94
N GLY A 90 -5.46 -7.42 1.31
CA GLY A 90 -4.56 -7.69 0.19
C GLY A 90 -3.12 -7.99 0.62
N VAL A 91 -2.90 -8.38 1.88
CA VAL A 91 -1.62 -8.85 2.41
C VAL A 91 -1.81 -10.12 3.24
N ASP A 92 -0.73 -10.83 3.52
CA ASP A 92 -0.72 -12.04 4.36
C ASP A 92 -0.40 -11.78 5.84
N GLY A 93 0.09 -10.57 6.18
CA GLY A 93 0.32 -10.15 7.56
C GLY A 93 1.58 -10.75 8.20
N VAL A 94 2.57 -11.14 7.39
CA VAL A 94 3.87 -11.67 7.87
C VAL A 94 5.04 -10.79 7.41
N GLU A 95 6.22 -10.95 8.01
CA GLU A 95 7.41 -10.15 7.64
C GLU A 95 7.77 -10.34 6.16
N THR A 96 7.86 -11.59 5.73
CA THR A 96 8.11 -11.99 4.34
C THR A 96 7.25 -13.21 4.01
N SER A 97 6.62 -13.20 2.83
CA SER A 97 5.63 -14.21 2.45
C SER A 97 6.24 -15.61 2.31
N LEU A 98 5.48 -16.62 2.70
CA LEU A 98 5.79 -18.03 2.49
C LEU A 98 5.35 -18.47 1.09
N GLY A 99 6.29 -18.91 0.26
CA GLY A 99 6.03 -19.45 -1.05
C GLY A 99 6.38 -20.94 -1.16
N HIS A 100 6.80 -21.35 -2.36
CA HIS A 100 7.02 -22.74 -2.72
C HIS A 100 8.04 -23.41 -1.77
N LYS A 101 7.72 -24.62 -1.30
CA LYS A 101 8.51 -25.37 -0.29
C LYS A 101 8.75 -24.61 1.02
N PHE A 102 7.79 -23.77 1.44
CA PHE A 102 7.91 -22.93 2.65
C PHE A 102 9.12 -21.97 2.63
N GLN A 103 9.64 -21.67 1.44
CA GLN A 103 10.70 -20.67 1.31
C GLN A 103 10.10 -19.29 1.54
N THR A 104 10.85 -18.41 2.19
CA THR A 104 10.48 -17.00 2.32
C THR A 104 11.21 -16.16 1.28
N GLY A 105 10.53 -15.13 0.78
CA GLY A 105 11.19 -14.08 0.01
C GLY A 105 12.08 -13.18 0.87
N GLY A 106 12.72 -12.19 0.24
CA GLY A 106 13.50 -11.15 0.94
C GLY A 106 12.72 -9.87 1.24
N LYS A 107 11.40 -9.85 0.99
CA LYS A 107 10.56 -8.65 1.04
C LYS A 107 9.19 -8.94 1.64
N ASN A 108 8.64 -7.96 2.34
CA ASN A 108 7.24 -7.92 2.70
C ASN A 108 6.37 -7.75 1.44
N ALA A 109 5.26 -8.50 1.36
CA ALA A 109 4.31 -8.39 0.26
C ALA A 109 3.40 -7.17 0.46
N PRO A 110 3.51 -6.12 -0.39
CA PRO A 110 2.64 -4.95 -0.28
C PRO A 110 1.20 -5.30 -0.68
N THR A 111 0.23 -4.49 -0.25
CA THR A 111 -1.16 -4.68 -0.68
C THR A 111 -1.34 -4.52 -2.20
N VAL A 112 -2.20 -5.36 -2.79
CA VAL A 112 -2.67 -5.19 -4.18
C VAL A 112 -3.77 -4.13 -4.30
N LEU A 113 -4.39 -3.73 -3.18
CA LEU A 113 -5.44 -2.72 -3.17
C LEU A 113 -4.89 -1.37 -3.63
N ASN A 114 -5.53 -0.76 -4.62
CA ASN A 114 -5.13 0.51 -5.25
C ASN A 114 -3.79 0.47 -6.00
N ALA A 115 -3.16 -0.70 -6.16
CA ALA A 115 -1.81 -0.81 -6.73
C ALA A 115 -1.71 -0.31 -8.18
N GLY A 116 -2.81 -0.34 -8.93
CA GLY A 116 -2.86 0.18 -10.29
C GLY A 116 -2.74 1.70 -10.43
N PHE A 117 -2.74 2.47 -9.33
CA PHE A 117 -2.42 3.91 -9.36
C PHE A 117 -0.92 4.22 -9.19
N HIS A 118 -0.09 3.22 -8.90
CA HIS A 118 1.35 3.42 -8.71
C HIS A 118 2.07 3.70 -10.04
N ILE A 119 3.15 4.47 -10.00
CA ILE A 119 4.00 4.75 -11.17
C ILE A 119 4.77 3.52 -11.68
N ALA A 120 4.94 2.53 -10.82
CA ALA A 120 5.60 1.25 -11.06
C ALA A 120 5.18 0.25 -9.97
N GLN A 121 5.45 -1.02 -10.18
CA GLN A 121 5.14 -2.11 -9.25
C GLN A 121 6.41 -2.66 -8.56
N PHE A 122 6.21 -3.40 -7.46
CA PHE A 122 7.24 -3.83 -6.51
C PHE A 122 7.93 -2.68 -5.75
N TRP A 123 8.68 -3.02 -4.70
CA TRP A 123 9.43 -2.06 -3.88
C TRP A 123 10.54 -1.33 -4.63
N ASP A 124 11.15 -1.97 -5.62
CA ASP A 124 12.25 -1.44 -6.44
C ASP A 124 11.77 -0.79 -7.75
N GLY A 125 10.48 -0.92 -8.08
CA GLY A 125 9.90 -0.40 -9.31
C GLY A 125 10.30 -1.17 -10.56
N ARG A 126 10.69 -2.45 -10.45
CA ARG A 126 11.20 -3.23 -11.59
C ARG A 126 10.17 -3.59 -12.67
N ALA A 127 8.88 -3.49 -12.36
CA ALA A 127 7.80 -3.70 -13.32
C ALA A 127 7.04 -2.39 -13.56
N LYS A 128 6.78 -2.05 -14.82
CA LYS A 128 6.17 -0.79 -15.20
C LYS A 128 4.71 -0.67 -14.80
N ASN A 129 3.97 -1.78 -14.80
CA ASN A 129 2.53 -1.83 -14.58
C ASN A 129 2.10 -3.19 -14.00
N LEU A 130 0.79 -3.35 -13.76
CA LEU A 130 0.20 -4.58 -13.22
C LEU A 130 0.41 -5.78 -14.16
N GLU A 131 0.31 -5.58 -15.49
CA GLU A 131 0.56 -6.65 -16.47
C GLU A 131 1.98 -7.22 -16.40
N GLU A 132 2.98 -6.36 -16.29
CA GLU A 132 4.36 -6.81 -16.13
C GLU A 132 4.59 -7.45 -14.76
N GLN A 133 3.97 -6.91 -13.71
CA GLN A 133 4.07 -7.42 -12.35
C GLN A 133 3.55 -8.86 -12.25
N ALA A 134 2.36 -9.12 -12.80
CA ALA A 134 1.67 -10.41 -12.65
C ALA A 134 2.45 -11.60 -13.26
N LYS A 135 3.38 -11.32 -14.18
CA LYS A 135 4.27 -12.34 -14.76
C LYS A 135 5.39 -12.79 -13.82
N GLY A 136 5.79 -11.96 -12.86
CA GLY A 136 6.92 -12.23 -11.97
C GLY A 136 6.64 -13.38 -10.99
N PRO A 137 5.60 -13.28 -10.15
CA PRO A 137 5.33 -14.25 -9.08
C PRO A 137 5.21 -15.69 -9.54
N ILE A 138 4.54 -15.89 -10.68
CA ILE A 138 4.30 -17.22 -11.26
C ILE A 138 5.62 -17.97 -11.48
N LEU A 139 6.65 -17.28 -11.97
CA LEU A 139 7.96 -17.87 -12.30
C LEU A 139 8.99 -17.77 -11.18
N ASN A 140 8.72 -17.00 -10.12
CA ASN A 140 9.69 -16.79 -9.06
C ASN A 140 9.84 -18.10 -8.24
N PRO A 141 11.07 -18.67 -8.13
CA PRO A 141 11.30 -19.97 -7.48
C PRO A 141 11.00 -20.00 -5.98
N VAL A 142 10.95 -18.84 -5.32
CA VAL A 142 10.57 -18.74 -3.89
C VAL A 142 9.12 -18.31 -3.69
N GLU A 143 8.37 -18.06 -4.77
CA GLU A 143 6.94 -17.70 -4.72
C GLU A 143 6.10 -18.86 -5.30
N MET A 144 5.70 -18.81 -6.57
CA MET A 144 4.84 -19.84 -7.20
C MET A 144 5.64 -20.89 -8.00
N ALA A 145 6.91 -20.61 -8.29
CA ALA A 145 7.93 -21.55 -8.77
C ALA A 145 7.64 -22.31 -10.08
N MET A 146 6.79 -21.79 -10.96
CA MET A 146 6.65 -22.38 -12.29
C MET A 146 7.97 -22.25 -13.07
N PRO A 147 8.53 -23.34 -13.64
CA PRO A 147 9.82 -23.29 -14.30
C PRO A 147 9.86 -22.37 -15.52
N ASN A 148 8.73 -22.27 -16.24
CA ASN A 148 8.58 -21.46 -17.44
C ASN A 148 7.10 -21.19 -17.77
N PRO A 149 6.80 -20.21 -18.64
CA PRO A 149 5.44 -19.92 -19.10
C PRO A 149 4.75 -21.09 -19.80
N GLU A 150 5.48 -21.94 -20.52
CA GLU A 150 4.92 -23.01 -21.35
C GLU A 150 4.13 -24.02 -20.51
N ILE A 151 4.59 -24.36 -19.31
CA ILE A 151 3.89 -25.27 -18.41
C ILE A 151 2.61 -24.62 -17.87
N VAL A 152 2.61 -23.31 -17.59
CA VAL A 152 1.41 -22.55 -17.18
C VAL A 152 0.35 -22.67 -18.27
N ILE A 153 0.74 -22.41 -19.52
CA ILE A 153 -0.16 -22.42 -20.67
C ILE A 153 -0.64 -23.84 -21.00
N ALA A 154 0.22 -24.85 -20.96
CA ALA A 154 -0.19 -26.24 -21.12
C ALA A 154 -1.25 -26.65 -20.07
N ARG A 155 -1.07 -26.19 -18.82
CA ARG A 155 -2.01 -26.47 -17.74
C ARG A 155 -3.36 -25.77 -17.97
N LEU A 156 -3.37 -24.48 -18.31
CA LEU A 156 -4.62 -23.76 -18.61
C LEU A 156 -5.33 -24.30 -19.86
N LYS A 157 -4.59 -24.63 -20.93
CA LYS A 157 -5.13 -25.24 -22.16
C LYS A 157 -5.72 -26.63 -21.94
N SER A 158 -5.32 -27.34 -20.88
CA SER A 158 -5.89 -28.64 -20.52
C SER A 158 -7.28 -28.57 -19.89
N ILE A 159 -7.78 -27.37 -19.60
CA ILE A 159 -9.06 -27.12 -18.91
C ILE A 159 -10.00 -26.39 -19.89
N ASP A 160 -10.96 -27.11 -20.47
CA ASP A 160 -11.84 -26.60 -21.54
C ASP A 160 -12.59 -25.32 -21.15
N ALA A 161 -13.01 -25.22 -19.88
CA ALA A 161 -13.66 -24.01 -19.36
C ALA A 161 -12.74 -22.78 -19.41
N TYR A 162 -11.44 -22.93 -19.07
CA TYR A 162 -10.51 -21.81 -19.21
C TYR A 162 -10.31 -21.44 -20.68
N VAL A 163 -10.16 -22.42 -21.58
CA VAL A 163 -10.04 -22.14 -23.02
C VAL A 163 -11.23 -21.32 -23.52
N ALA A 164 -12.46 -21.65 -23.10
CA ALA A 164 -13.66 -20.89 -23.45
C ALA A 164 -13.65 -19.47 -22.84
N GLU A 165 -13.24 -19.33 -21.57
CA GLU A 165 -13.18 -18.03 -20.89
C GLU A 165 -12.11 -17.11 -21.49
N PHE A 166 -10.94 -17.64 -21.86
CA PHE A 166 -9.91 -16.87 -22.59
C PHE A 166 -10.42 -16.40 -23.96
N LYS A 167 -11.12 -17.26 -24.73
CA LYS A 167 -11.75 -16.86 -25.99
C LYS A 167 -12.76 -15.72 -25.81
N LYS A 168 -13.52 -15.75 -24.72
CA LYS A 168 -14.50 -14.70 -24.39
C LYS A 168 -13.81 -13.40 -23.97
N ALA A 169 -12.73 -13.49 -23.18
CA ALA A 169 -11.99 -12.33 -22.68
C ALA A 169 -11.09 -11.66 -23.72
N PHE A 170 -10.61 -12.42 -24.72
CA PHE A 170 -9.68 -11.97 -25.76
C PHE A 170 -10.17 -12.41 -27.15
N PRO A 171 -11.33 -11.91 -27.63
CA PRO A 171 -11.96 -12.40 -28.85
C PRO A 171 -11.19 -12.06 -30.15
N GLN A 172 -10.24 -11.14 -30.08
CA GLN A 172 -9.41 -10.74 -31.22
C GLN A 172 -8.18 -11.64 -31.42
N ASP A 173 -7.86 -12.47 -30.42
CA ASP A 173 -6.68 -13.34 -30.46
C ASP A 173 -7.06 -14.70 -31.02
N LYS A 174 -6.33 -15.16 -32.04
CA LYS A 174 -6.55 -16.49 -32.65
C LYS A 174 -6.25 -17.63 -31.68
N ASP A 175 -5.25 -17.46 -30.82
CA ASP A 175 -4.91 -18.37 -29.72
C ASP A 175 -4.84 -17.55 -28.42
N PRO A 176 -5.96 -17.40 -27.68
CA PRO A 176 -6.06 -16.45 -26.58
C PRO A 176 -5.45 -16.96 -25.27
N VAL A 177 -5.13 -18.25 -25.14
CA VAL A 177 -4.52 -18.81 -23.93
C VAL A 177 -3.01 -18.61 -24.01
N THR A 178 -2.57 -17.40 -23.68
CA THR A 178 -1.16 -17.00 -23.69
C THR A 178 -0.74 -16.46 -22.33
N TYR A 179 0.57 -16.43 -22.07
CA TYR A 179 1.09 -15.95 -20.79
C TYR A 179 0.84 -14.45 -20.59
N ASP A 180 0.87 -13.68 -21.69
CA ASP A 180 0.50 -12.28 -21.69
C ASP A 180 -0.97 -12.09 -21.35
N ASN A 181 -1.87 -12.93 -21.87
CA ASN A 181 -3.29 -12.83 -21.57
C ASN A 181 -3.63 -13.28 -20.15
N VAL A 182 -2.87 -14.21 -19.56
CA VAL A 182 -2.94 -14.50 -18.12
C VAL A 182 -2.67 -13.22 -17.31
N ALA A 183 -1.55 -12.56 -17.59
CA ALA A 183 -1.17 -11.35 -16.89
C ALA A 183 -2.16 -10.19 -17.13
N LYS A 184 -2.64 -10.02 -18.37
CA LYS A 184 -3.66 -9.02 -18.73
C LYS A 184 -4.99 -9.24 -18.01
N ALA A 185 -5.43 -10.48 -17.87
CA ALA A 185 -6.65 -10.81 -17.15
C ALA A 185 -6.49 -10.50 -15.65
N ILE A 186 -5.40 -10.95 -15.01
CA ILE A 186 -5.10 -10.66 -13.60
C ILE A 186 -5.06 -9.14 -13.36
N ALA A 187 -4.33 -8.40 -14.19
CA ALA A 187 -4.26 -6.94 -14.11
C ALA A 187 -5.63 -6.27 -14.25
N ALA A 188 -6.51 -6.77 -15.13
CA ALA A 188 -7.87 -6.25 -15.27
C ALA A 188 -8.71 -6.47 -13.99
N PHE A 189 -8.54 -7.59 -13.31
CA PHE A 189 -9.16 -7.82 -12.00
C PHE A 189 -8.57 -6.88 -10.93
N GLU A 190 -7.25 -6.76 -10.84
CA GLU A 190 -6.58 -5.88 -9.87
C GLU A 190 -6.95 -4.40 -10.04
N ARG A 191 -7.26 -3.94 -11.26
CA ARG A 191 -7.81 -2.60 -11.52
C ARG A 191 -9.17 -2.34 -10.86
N THR A 192 -9.88 -3.38 -10.44
CA THR A 192 -11.15 -3.26 -9.71
C THR A 192 -10.97 -3.16 -8.20
N LEU A 193 -9.76 -3.43 -7.70
CA LEU A 193 -9.43 -3.45 -6.27
C LEU A 193 -9.18 -2.04 -5.72
N VAL A 194 -10.19 -1.20 -5.87
CA VAL A 194 -10.18 0.21 -5.49
C VAL A 194 -10.91 0.39 -4.16
N THR A 195 -10.26 1.02 -3.17
CA THR A 195 -10.80 1.21 -1.81
C THR A 195 -10.83 2.68 -1.39
N PRO A 196 -11.80 3.48 -1.88
CA PRO A 196 -11.99 4.83 -1.37
C PRO A 196 -12.30 4.82 0.14
N SER A 197 -11.83 5.83 0.85
CA SER A 197 -11.91 5.95 2.31
C SER A 197 -12.62 7.24 2.75
N ARG A 198 -12.71 7.46 4.06
CA ARG A 198 -13.23 8.70 4.65
C ARG A 198 -12.41 9.93 4.22
N PHE A 199 -11.10 9.75 4.03
CA PHE A 199 -10.24 10.82 3.51
C PHE A 199 -10.62 11.25 2.09
N ASP A 200 -11.07 10.32 1.24
CA ASP A 200 -11.56 10.67 -0.11
C ASP A 200 -12.83 11.51 -0.06
N GLU A 201 -13.74 11.21 0.87
CA GLU A 201 -14.96 12.02 1.10
C GLU A 201 -14.61 13.41 1.65
N PHE A 202 -13.61 13.52 2.52
CA PHE A 202 -13.05 14.80 2.94
C PHE A 202 -12.53 15.60 1.75
N LEU A 203 -11.67 14.99 0.90
CA LEU A 203 -11.13 15.64 -0.29
C LEU A 203 -12.20 16.03 -1.31
N LYS A 204 -13.36 15.37 -1.34
CA LYS A 204 -14.52 15.76 -2.16
C LYS A 204 -15.35 16.90 -1.58
N GLY A 205 -15.07 17.33 -0.35
CA GLY A 205 -15.69 18.49 0.29
C GLY A 205 -16.53 18.20 1.53
N ASN A 206 -16.70 16.93 1.91
CA ASN A 206 -17.37 16.57 3.16
C ASN A 206 -16.39 16.70 4.34
N THR A 207 -16.22 17.91 4.87
CA THR A 207 -15.26 18.17 5.96
C THR A 207 -15.57 17.41 7.25
N LYS A 208 -16.80 16.92 7.41
CA LYS A 208 -17.23 16.08 8.54
C LYS A 208 -16.85 14.60 8.41
N ALA A 209 -16.28 14.19 7.27
CA ALA A 209 -15.83 12.81 7.08
C ALA A 209 -14.63 12.44 7.97
N LEU A 210 -13.85 13.45 8.38
CA LEU A 210 -12.78 13.32 9.37
C LEU A 210 -13.22 13.87 10.72
N THR A 211 -12.79 13.18 11.77
CA THR A 211 -12.84 13.65 13.16
C THR A 211 -11.82 14.78 13.39
N GLU A 212 -11.95 15.51 14.50
CA GLU A 212 -10.99 16.59 14.83
C GLU A 212 -9.55 16.06 15.00
N LYS A 213 -9.38 14.90 15.65
CA LYS A 213 -8.05 14.26 15.81
C LYS A 213 -7.42 13.88 14.46
N GLU A 214 -8.22 13.37 13.52
CA GLU A 214 -7.78 13.06 12.16
C GLU A 214 -7.40 14.31 11.37
N LYS A 215 -8.13 15.42 11.54
CA LYS A 215 -7.79 16.71 10.93
C LYS A 215 -6.49 17.28 11.48
N GLU A 216 -6.28 17.20 12.79
CA GLU A 216 -5.00 17.57 13.41
C GLU A 216 -3.86 16.69 12.89
N GLY A 217 -4.10 15.38 12.72
CA GLY A 217 -3.18 14.44 12.11
C GLY A 217 -2.80 14.78 10.67
N LEU A 218 -3.80 15.09 9.83
CA LEU A 218 -3.60 15.51 8.45
C LEU A 218 -2.78 16.80 8.38
N LYS A 219 -3.11 17.78 9.22
CA LYS A 219 -2.36 19.04 9.33
C LYS A 219 -0.90 18.77 9.69
N LEU A 220 -0.64 17.99 10.74
CA LEU A 220 0.71 17.61 11.15
C LEU A 220 1.46 16.84 10.05
N PHE A 221 0.81 15.90 9.37
CA PHE A 221 1.41 15.12 8.28
C PHE A 221 1.90 16.02 7.13
N MET A 222 1.15 17.08 6.80
CA MET A 222 1.56 18.08 5.81
C MET A 222 2.66 19.01 6.36
N GLU A 223 2.48 19.57 7.55
CA GLU A 223 3.40 20.55 8.15
C GLU A 223 4.78 19.97 8.48
N LYS A 224 4.84 18.68 8.87
CA LYS A 224 6.11 17.99 9.10
C LYS A 224 6.81 17.59 7.81
N GLY A 225 6.13 17.68 6.66
CA GLY A 225 6.71 17.40 5.34
C GLY A 225 6.55 15.96 4.84
N CYS A 226 5.79 15.09 5.53
CA CYS A 226 5.54 13.72 5.06
C CYS A 226 4.88 13.70 3.68
N ALA A 227 4.01 14.68 3.41
CA ALA A 227 3.34 14.87 2.13
C ALA A 227 4.28 15.20 0.96
N SER A 228 5.55 15.54 1.19
CA SER A 228 6.53 15.74 0.11
C SER A 228 6.80 14.45 -0.68
N CYS A 229 6.74 13.29 -0.01
CA CYS A 229 6.93 11.97 -0.62
C CYS A 229 5.60 11.21 -0.76
N HIS A 230 4.76 11.29 0.26
CA HIS A 230 3.47 10.60 0.32
C HIS A 230 2.36 11.55 -0.11
N ASN A 231 2.18 11.72 -1.42
CA ASN A 231 1.16 12.60 -2.03
C ASN A 231 0.38 11.92 -3.16
N GLY A 232 -0.47 12.68 -3.84
CA GLY A 232 -1.27 12.24 -4.97
C GLY A 232 -2.42 11.33 -4.59
N VAL A 233 -2.98 10.63 -5.59
CA VAL A 233 -4.15 9.76 -5.41
C VAL A 233 -3.91 8.59 -4.46
N ALA A 234 -2.69 8.07 -4.35
CA ALA A 234 -2.37 6.90 -3.53
C ALA A 234 -1.63 7.27 -2.22
N VAL A 235 -1.46 8.56 -1.91
CA VAL A 235 -0.74 9.02 -0.71
C VAL A 235 0.65 8.36 -0.64
N GLY A 236 1.39 8.46 -1.75
CA GLY A 236 2.58 7.65 -2.05
C GLY A 236 2.42 6.90 -3.37
N GLY A 237 3.33 5.98 -3.67
CA GLY A 237 3.33 5.20 -4.91
C GLY A 237 3.66 6.00 -6.18
N GLY A 238 3.89 7.31 -6.06
CA GLY A 238 4.10 8.25 -7.16
C GLY A 238 5.57 8.59 -7.47
N MET A 239 6.52 8.12 -6.67
CA MET A 239 7.94 8.43 -6.84
C MET A 239 8.85 7.39 -6.19
N PHE A 240 10.15 7.52 -6.44
CA PHE A 240 11.22 6.78 -5.77
C PHE A 240 11.98 7.70 -4.82
N GLN A 241 12.31 7.22 -3.64
CA GLN A 241 13.09 7.97 -2.65
C GLN A 241 14.05 7.06 -1.90
N LYS A 242 15.16 7.64 -1.45
CA LYS A 242 16.10 6.95 -0.56
C LYS A 242 15.44 6.71 0.79
N PHE A 243 15.53 5.49 1.31
CA PHE A 243 15.19 5.23 2.71
C PHE A 243 16.42 5.50 3.58
N GLY A 244 16.30 6.52 4.41
CA GLY A 244 17.37 7.10 5.20
C GLY A 244 18.04 8.28 4.50
N ILE A 245 17.25 9.30 4.13
CA ILE A 245 17.76 10.57 3.59
C ILE A 245 18.61 11.29 4.64
N VAL A 246 18.15 11.32 5.88
CA VAL A 246 18.81 12.04 6.99
C VAL A 246 19.56 11.07 7.90
N LYS A 247 18.92 9.99 8.33
CA LYS A 247 19.55 8.94 9.15
C LYS A 247 19.30 7.56 8.54
N PRO A 248 20.25 6.61 8.64
CA PRO A 248 20.06 5.26 8.13
C PRO A 248 18.82 4.58 8.72
N TYR A 249 18.15 3.76 7.91
CA TYR A 249 17.08 2.89 8.39
C TYR A 249 17.65 1.85 9.38
N PRO A 250 17.11 1.71 10.61
CA PRO A 250 17.69 0.87 11.66
C PRO A 250 17.81 -0.62 11.32
N TYR A 251 16.97 -1.15 10.44
CA TYR A 251 16.97 -2.57 10.06
C TYR A 251 17.53 -2.82 8.65
N GLN A 252 18.24 -1.85 8.06
CA GLN A 252 18.74 -1.96 6.70
C GLN A 252 19.62 -3.19 6.50
N ASP A 253 19.16 -4.16 5.70
CA ASP A 253 20.00 -5.26 5.22
C ASP A 253 20.96 -4.71 4.15
N PRO A 254 22.28 -4.83 4.31
CA PRO A 254 23.25 -4.39 3.30
C PRO A 254 23.12 -5.11 1.95
N LYS A 255 22.45 -6.26 1.90
CA LYS A 255 22.16 -6.98 0.65
C LYS A 255 20.96 -6.42 -0.10
N ASP A 256 20.09 -5.68 0.59
CA ASP A 256 18.93 -5.06 0.02
C ASP A 256 19.23 -3.64 -0.46
N LEU A 257 19.75 -3.56 -1.69
CA LEU A 257 20.14 -2.28 -2.29
C LEU A 257 18.95 -1.55 -2.95
N GLY A 258 17.73 -2.06 -2.84
CA GLY A 258 16.53 -1.48 -3.43
C GLY A 258 16.62 -1.36 -4.96
N ARG A 259 16.31 -0.17 -5.48
CA ARG A 259 16.26 0.16 -6.91
C ARG A 259 17.60 -0.06 -7.63
N TYR A 260 18.73 0.06 -6.93
CA TYR A 260 20.04 -0.31 -7.47
C TYR A 260 20.05 -1.73 -8.07
N ASN A 261 19.31 -2.68 -7.47
CA ASN A 261 19.25 -4.05 -7.97
C ASN A 261 18.71 -4.12 -9.41
N VAL A 262 17.91 -3.14 -9.82
CA VAL A 262 17.35 -2.98 -11.17
C VAL A 262 18.26 -2.13 -12.05
N THR A 263 18.65 -0.94 -11.60
CA THR A 263 19.29 0.07 -12.46
C THR A 263 20.80 -0.04 -12.53
N LYS A 264 21.43 -0.64 -11.52
CA LYS A 264 22.88 -0.67 -11.28
C LYS A 264 23.53 0.72 -11.15
N ASN A 265 22.74 1.78 -10.98
CA ASN A 265 23.23 3.12 -10.73
C ASN A 265 23.47 3.31 -9.24
N GLU A 266 24.71 3.63 -8.84
CA GLU A 266 25.10 3.85 -7.44
C GLU A 266 24.22 4.86 -6.68
N ALA A 267 23.68 5.87 -7.38
CA ALA A 267 22.75 6.84 -6.78
C ALA A 267 21.41 6.22 -6.33
N ASP A 268 21.03 5.05 -6.87
CA ASP A 268 19.81 4.33 -6.54
C ASP A 268 19.99 3.33 -5.38
N LYS A 269 21.16 3.30 -4.71
CA LYS A 269 21.36 2.45 -3.53
C LYS A 269 20.42 2.86 -2.40
N TYR A 270 19.66 1.89 -1.90
CA TYR A 270 18.65 2.06 -0.86
C TYR A 270 17.50 3.00 -1.26
N VAL A 271 17.31 3.19 -2.56
CA VAL A 271 16.15 3.88 -3.12
C VAL A 271 15.02 2.88 -3.32
N TYR A 272 13.82 3.24 -2.88
CA TYR A 272 12.63 2.41 -3.01
C TYR A 272 11.49 3.25 -3.60
N LYS A 273 10.53 2.58 -4.24
CA LYS A 273 9.25 3.21 -4.55
C LYS A 273 8.61 3.58 -3.21
N VAL A 274 8.27 4.85 -3.04
CA VAL A 274 7.55 5.30 -1.84
C VAL A 274 6.24 4.50 -1.76
N PRO A 275 5.97 3.75 -0.68
CA PRO A 275 4.77 2.93 -0.61
C PRO A 275 3.51 3.82 -0.53
N SER A 276 2.39 3.32 -1.05
CA SER A 276 1.09 3.93 -0.77
C SER A 276 0.76 3.76 0.72
N LEU A 277 0.19 4.80 1.33
CA LEU A 277 -0.33 4.73 2.70
C LEU A 277 -1.82 4.39 2.77
N ARG A 278 -2.47 4.08 1.63
CA ARG A 278 -3.87 3.63 1.65
C ARG A 278 -3.96 2.27 2.34
N ASN A 279 -4.92 2.14 3.25
CA ASN A 279 -5.10 0.97 4.11
C ASN A 279 -3.91 0.65 5.04
N ILE A 280 -2.99 1.58 5.30
CA ILE A 280 -1.76 1.29 6.03
C ILE A 280 -2.00 0.70 7.43
N THR A 281 -3.09 1.07 8.13
CA THR A 281 -3.42 0.50 9.45
C THR A 281 -3.90 -0.95 9.41
N ARG A 282 -3.99 -1.55 8.22
CA ARG A 282 -4.42 -2.93 7.97
C ARG A 282 -3.35 -3.81 7.34
N THR A 283 -2.18 -3.24 7.03
CA THR A 283 -1.14 -3.92 6.25
C THR A 283 0.19 -3.97 7.01
N TYR A 284 0.14 -4.20 8.31
CA TYR A 284 1.32 -4.55 9.08
C TYR A 284 1.84 -5.94 8.67
N PRO A 285 3.13 -6.25 8.89
CA PRO A 285 4.19 -5.33 9.33
C PRO A 285 4.66 -4.38 8.22
N TYR A 286 5.39 -3.33 8.60
CA TYR A 286 5.75 -2.18 7.77
C TYR A 286 7.15 -2.28 7.16
N PHE A 287 7.34 -1.44 6.14
CA PHE A 287 8.55 -1.31 5.32
C PHE A 287 8.81 -2.50 4.40
N HIS A 288 9.89 -2.43 3.62
CA HIS A 288 10.17 -3.38 2.56
C HIS A 288 10.54 -4.78 3.07
N ASP A 289 10.97 -4.88 4.33
CA ASP A 289 11.44 -6.07 5.01
C ASP A 289 10.44 -6.61 6.06
N GLY A 290 9.39 -5.84 6.36
CA GLY A 290 8.36 -6.22 7.33
C GLY A 290 8.87 -6.30 8.77
N LYS A 291 9.92 -5.55 9.14
CA LYS A 291 10.52 -5.66 10.48
C LYS A 291 9.80 -4.89 11.58
N VAL A 292 8.93 -3.95 11.22
CA VAL A 292 8.27 -3.06 12.18
C VAL A 292 6.79 -3.37 12.24
N TRP A 293 6.30 -3.78 13.41
CA TRP A 293 4.91 -4.24 13.58
C TRP A 293 3.96 -3.14 14.06
N ASP A 294 4.47 -2.18 14.84
CA ASP A 294 3.67 -1.06 15.34
C ASP A 294 3.74 0.13 14.38
N ILE A 295 2.57 0.65 13.99
CA ILE A 295 2.49 1.81 13.10
C ILE A 295 3.06 3.07 13.76
N ARG A 296 2.98 3.16 15.09
CA ARG A 296 3.55 4.28 15.85
C ARG A 296 5.07 4.31 15.68
N GLU A 297 5.69 3.14 15.78
CA GLU A 297 7.13 2.96 15.55
C GLU A 297 7.49 3.30 14.09
N ALA A 298 6.70 2.83 13.13
CA ALA A 298 6.92 3.17 11.72
C ALA A 298 6.87 4.69 11.47
N VAL A 299 5.93 5.40 12.08
CA VAL A 299 5.82 6.88 11.99
C VAL A 299 7.04 7.56 12.62
N LYS A 300 7.50 7.09 13.79
CA LYS A 300 8.71 7.63 14.45
C LYS A 300 9.96 7.42 13.60
N ILE A 301 10.14 6.19 13.09
CA ILE A 301 11.25 5.86 12.19
C ILE A 301 11.22 6.76 10.96
N MET A 302 10.05 6.99 10.34
CA MET A 302 9.94 7.90 9.20
C MET A 302 10.32 9.35 9.55
N GLY A 303 9.85 9.86 10.70
CA GLY A 303 10.25 11.19 11.19
C GLY A 303 11.76 11.32 11.36
N GLU A 304 12.40 10.33 11.97
CA GLU A 304 13.84 10.37 12.23
C GLU A 304 14.68 10.15 10.96
N THR A 305 14.37 9.10 10.19
CA THR A 305 15.19 8.65 9.06
C THR A 305 15.04 9.53 7.83
N GLN A 306 13.83 10.02 7.55
CA GLN A 306 13.56 10.83 6.36
C GLN A 306 13.66 12.33 6.61
N LEU A 307 13.27 12.79 7.81
CA LEU A 307 13.08 14.21 8.10
C LEU A 307 14.02 14.72 9.20
N GLY A 308 14.72 13.84 9.93
CA GLY A 308 15.60 14.23 11.03
C GLY A 308 14.87 14.81 12.25
N ILE A 309 13.56 14.54 12.38
CA ILE A 309 12.72 15.06 13.47
C ILE A 309 12.35 13.96 14.45
N ASN A 310 12.22 14.34 15.72
CA ASN A 310 11.63 13.49 16.74
C ASN A 310 10.18 13.94 16.95
N LEU A 311 9.23 13.05 16.67
CA LEU A 311 7.82 13.30 16.91
C LEU A 311 7.46 12.98 18.35
N THR A 312 6.65 13.82 18.99
CA THR A 312 6.10 13.52 20.32
C THR A 312 5.05 12.40 20.24
N GLU A 313 4.73 11.73 21.35
CA GLU A 313 3.67 10.72 21.37
C GLU A 313 2.32 11.27 20.90
N GLU A 314 2.02 12.51 21.25
CA GLU A 314 0.78 13.18 20.84
C GLU A 314 0.76 13.46 19.32
N GLU A 315 1.90 13.86 18.74
CA GLU A 315 2.00 14.05 17.29
C GLU A 315 1.85 12.71 16.55
N VAL A 316 2.49 11.65 17.06
CA VAL A 316 2.36 10.29 16.52
C VAL A 316 0.91 9.81 16.60
N ASP A 317 0.23 10.01 17.74
CA ASP A 317 -1.19 9.69 17.92
C ASP A 317 -2.09 10.32 16.87
N LYS A 318 -1.85 11.60 16.57
CA LYS A 318 -2.64 12.37 15.61
C LYS A 318 -2.36 11.90 14.19
N ILE A 319 -1.09 11.71 13.83
CA ILE A 319 -0.70 11.18 12.52
C ILE A 319 -1.30 9.79 12.30
N VAL A 320 -1.20 8.89 13.28
CA VAL A 320 -1.79 7.54 13.19
C VAL A 320 -3.31 7.59 13.05
N ALA A 321 -3.99 8.50 13.75
CA ALA A 321 -5.43 8.71 13.54
C ALA A 321 -5.73 9.11 12.09
N PHE A 322 -4.97 10.05 11.52
CA PHE A 322 -5.11 10.39 10.10
C PHE A 322 -4.85 9.19 9.19
N LEU A 323 -3.79 8.40 9.44
CA LEU A 323 -3.50 7.20 8.66
C LEU A 323 -4.64 6.17 8.69
N ASP A 324 -5.36 6.04 9.81
CA ASP A 324 -6.54 5.17 9.88
C ASP A 324 -7.68 5.65 8.97
N SER A 325 -7.83 6.97 8.78
CA SER A 325 -8.81 7.54 7.85
C SER A 325 -8.54 7.17 6.37
N LEU A 326 -7.34 6.67 6.05
CA LEU A 326 -6.96 6.15 4.73
C LEU A 326 -7.44 4.71 4.49
N THR A 327 -8.06 4.06 5.48
CA THR A 327 -8.64 2.73 5.34
C THR A 327 -9.94 2.80 4.55
N GLY A 328 -9.94 2.22 3.35
CA GLY A 328 -11.11 2.08 2.51
C GLY A 328 -11.84 0.76 2.75
N LYS A 329 -13.03 0.62 2.17
CA LYS A 329 -13.76 -0.65 2.17
C LYS A 329 -13.32 -1.49 0.98
N ILE A 330 -13.03 -2.77 1.22
CA ILE A 330 -12.75 -3.74 0.17
C ILE A 330 -14.02 -3.96 -0.65
N PRO A 331 -13.97 -3.96 -2.00
CA PRO A 331 -15.14 -4.21 -2.83
C PRO A 331 -15.78 -5.56 -2.49
N GLU A 332 -17.09 -5.61 -2.26
CA GLU A 332 -17.79 -6.85 -1.88
C GLU A 332 -17.58 -7.97 -2.90
N ASP A 333 -17.58 -7.61 -4.19
CA ASP A 333 -17.33 -8.58 -5.26
C ASP A 333 -15.89 -9.12 -5.22
N ALA A 334 -14.91 -8.40 -4.69
CA ALA A 334 -13.56 -8.92 -4.52
C ALA A 334 -13.49 -10.01 -3.45
N LEU A 335 -14.35 -9.96 -2.43
CA LEU A 335 -14.39 -10.93 -1.32
C LEU A 335 -15.12 -12.24 -1.65
N LYS A 336 -15.88 -12.28 -2.75
CA LYS A 336 -16.60 -13.51 -3.18
C LYS A 336 -15.62 -14.45 -3.89
N LEU A 337 -15.30 -15.60 -3.31
CA LEU A 337 -14.42 -16.58 -3.97
C LEU A 337 -15.02 -17.06 -5.31
N PRO A 338 -14.23 -17.13 -6.39
CA PRO A 338 -14.71 -17.69 -7.65
C PRO A 338 -14.79 -19.22 -7.57
N VAL A 339 -15.74 -19.81 -8.28
CA VAL A 339 -15.74 -21.25 -8.53
C VAL A 339 -14.73 -21.53 -9.65
N LEU A 340 -13.66 -22.25 -9.31
CA LEU A 340 -12.63 -22.64 -10.26
C LEU A 340 -13.10 -23.85 -11.09
N PRO A 341 -12.85 -23.89 -12.41
CA PRO A 341 -13.21 -25.04 -13.22
C PRO A 341 -12.39 -26.28 -12.80
N PRO A 342 -12.96 -27.50 -12.87
CA PRO A 342 -12.23 -28.71 -12.49
C PRO A 342 -11.04 -28.97 -13.41
N SER A 343 -10.00 -29.59 -12.88
CA SER A 343 -8.89 -30.12 -13.69
C SER A 343 -9.38 -31.28 -14.56
N SER A 344 -8.71 -31.54 -15.68
CA SER A 344 -8.95 -32.71 -16.53
C SER A 344 -7.87 -33.79 -16.30
N PRO A 345 -8.05 -35.03 -16.80
CA PRO A 345 -6.98 -36.03 -16.78
C PRO A 345 -5.69 -35.61 -17.51
N LYS A 346 -5.76 -34.59 -18.38
CA LYS A 346 -4.61 -34.03 -19.11
C LYS A 346 -3.92 -32.90 -18.35
N THR A 347 -4.51 -32.41 -17.25
CA THR A 347 -3.93 -31.32 -16.48
C THR A 347 -2.63 -31.79 -15.80
N PRO A 348 -1.49 -31.11 -16.05
CA PRO A 348 -0.23 -31.43 -15.38
C PRO A 348 -0.40 -31.46 -13.87
N LYS A 349 0.01 -32.57 -13.25
CA LYS A 349 -0.13 -32.78 -11.81
C LYS A 349 0.76 -31.79 -11.03
N PRO A 350 0.37 -31.44 -9.79
CA PRO A 350 1.22 -30.70 -8.86
C PRO A 350 2.59 -31.36 -8.69
N GLN A 351 3.65 -30.54 -8.55
CA GLN A 351 5.00 -30.98 -8.22
C GLN A 351 5.47 -30.21 -6.98
N ILE A 352 5.89 -30.94 -5.95
CA ILE A 352 6.22 -30.35 -4.64
C ILE A 352 7.64 -29.84 -4.59
#